data_AF-A0A950YIQ6-F1
#
_entry.id   AF-A0A950YIQ6-F1
#
_cell.length_a   1.000
_cell.length_b   1.000
_cell.length_c   1.000
_cell.angle_alpha   90.00
_cell.angle_beta   90.00
_cell.angle_gamma   90.00
#
_symmetry.space_group_name_H-M   'P 1'
#
loop_
_entity.id
_entity.type
_entity.pdbx_description
1 polymer ?
#
loop_
_entity_poly.entity_id
_entity_poly.type
_entity_poly.pdbx_seq_one_letter_code
_entity_poly.pdbx_strand_id
1 'polypeptide(L)'
;MSRDQAVRAVEAPHRPSEQEELQALIEEARRRARRRRRRYAITLVVAVLAAGALYLVLASGDGGAGVPTRGPQAAGVGPQAFGPGRFWYTRTISTERQWLPAGGMTIDRRGYTHRHGPNVQFKLRISDETWVGVDGTIRERMIVAGARFASAADHARWVAYGRRLPNFNDVWLGWIGHDQITVGGDKFPPLPWYQVGEWTGPSGKDIGDGLFRYRQLLSLPTRPAAMRARLRQAEAALARREARTAGANATDIQKGAFADLSEITGLLTSPLPAAERLALFRAAVTIPGASVNARARDSLGRQGVAISASGGVSFQQLIIEPASGALLEDAPKVAVVAQGVVGSPYALPKGVSPVRAPGAPPRPQTPAITPRIGNPTTVFTLRLSADARGQSRQPPRLEGLLIGTPGPQCFATSAPAPIPLVASASVRRASRFTDVYRLSPISVHRRTWCPGRYELTVLPKSADRLPSPSPGAGSSIYFEVRPGAGR
;
A
#
# COMPACT_ATOMS: atom_id res chain seq x y z
N MET A 1 68.96 50.18 7.69
CA MET A 1 68.16 49.75 6.52
C MET A 1 66.89 49.10 7.05
N SER A 2 65.81 49.88 7.18
CA SER A 2 64.48 49.43 7.63
C SER A 2 63.56 49.45 6.42
N ARG A 3 62.82 48.37 6.16
CA ARG A 3 61.92 48.25 5.00
C ARG A 3 60.51 47.99 5.52
N ASP A 4 59.77 49.07 5.74
CA ASP A 4 58.33 49.07 5.99
C ASP A 4 57.60 48.64 4.70
N GLN A 5 57.08 47.41 4.68
CA GLN A 5 56.11 46.98 3.68
C GLN A 5 54.70 47.29 4.21
N ALA A 6 54.17 48.42 3.77
CA ALA A 6 52.77 48.79 3.97
C ALA A 6 51.85 47.75 3.31
N VAL A 7 51.15 46.98 4.14
CA VAL A 7 50.09 46.06 3.73
C VAL A 7 48.92 46.90 3.22
N ARG A 8 48.77 46.96 1.89
CA ARG A 8 47.66 47.64 1.22
C ARG A 8 46.38 46.83 1.47
N ALA A 9 45.48 47.35 2.30
CA ALA A 9 44.19 46.75 2.56
C ALA A 9 43.42 46.61 1.23
N VAL A 10 43.23 45.37 0.78
CA VAL A 10 42.39 45.05 -0.37
C VAL A 10 40.94 45.12 0.11
N GLU A 11 40.25 46.18 -0.29
CA GLU A 11 38.83 46.37 -0.01
C GLU A 11 38.03 45.25 -0.69
N ALA A 12 37.31 44.47 0.11
CA ALA A 12 36.55 43.33 -0.39
C ALA A 12 35.40 43.81 -1.28
N PRO A 13 35.19 43.22 -2.47
CA PRO A 13 34.12 43.62 -3.37
C PRO A 13 32.76 43.51 -2.67
N HIS A 14 31.93 44.52 -2.89
CA HIS A 14 30.60 44.63 -2.32
C HIS A 14 29.78 43.38 -2.63
N ARG A 15 29.35 42.66 -1.58
CA ARG A 15 28.56 41.45 -1.73
C ARG A 15 27.13 41.86 -2.11
N PRO A 16 26.57 41.36 -3.23
CA PRO A 16 25.20 41.68 -3.60
C PRO A 16 24.24 41.24 -2.50
N SER A 17 23.13 41.95 -2.38
CA SER A 17 22.13 41.64 -1.37
C SER A 17 21.50 40.27 -1.62
N GLU A 18 21.07 39.56 -0.58
CA GLU A 18 20.43 38.25 -0.72
C GLU A 18 19.19 38.28 -1.63
N GLN A 19 18.53 39.45 -1.74
CA GLN A 19 17.41 39.65 -2.65
C GLN A 19 17.84 39.67 -4.13
N GLU A 20 18.99 40.25 -4.45
CA GLU A 20 19.54 40.25 -5.82
C GLU A 20 20.01 38.85 -6.22
N GLU A 21 20.61 38.10 -5.30
CA GLU A 21 20.95 36.69 -5.54
C GLU A 21 19.70 35.84 -5.81
N LEU A 22 18.61 36.05 -5.05
CA LEU A 22 17.35 35.34 -5.25
C LEU A 22 16.71 35.69 -6.60
N GLN A 23 16.70 36.97 -6.97
CA GLN A 23 16.17 37.41 -8.27
C GLN A 23 17.00 36.85 -9.43
N ALA A 24 18.33 36.84 -9.32
CA ALA A 24 19.22 36.25 -10.32
C ALA A 24 18.95 34.74 -10.52
N LEU A 25 18.71 34.00 -9.44
CA LEU A 25 18.36 32.57 -9.51
C LEU A 25 16.99 32.33 -10.17
N ILE A 26 16.00 33.18 -9.90
CA ILE A 26 14.66 33.09 -10.52
C ILE A 26 14.75 33.43 -12.03
N GLU A 27 15.49 34.49 -12.38
CA GLU A 27 15.76 34.91 -13.76
C GLU A 27 16.46 33.76 -14.53
N GLU A 28 17.47 33.14 -13.93
CA GLU A 28 18.21 32.04 -14.55
C GLU A 28 17.35 30.78 -14.72
N ALA A 29 16.52 30.45 -13.71
CA ALA A 29 15.56 29.36 -13.81
C ALA A 29 14.56 29.57 -14.95
N ARG A 30 14.06 30.81 -15.14
CA ARG A 30 13.17 31.18 -16.25
C ARG A 30 13.89 31.06 -17.60
N ARG A 31 15.15 31.49 -17.71
CA ARG A 31 15.95 31.32 -18.94
C ARG A 31 16.16 29.85 -19.30
N ARG A 32 16.48 29.00 -18.31
CA ARG A 32 16.63 27.55 -18.50
C ARG A 32 15.32 26.89 -18.93
N ALA A 33 14.18 27.31 -18.37
CA ALA A 33 12.86 26.83 -18.77
C ALA A 33 12.49 27.19 -20.22
N ARG A 34 12.77 28.44 -20.66
CA ARG A 34 12.55 28.87 -22.06
C ARG A 34 13.40 28.06 -23.06
N ARG A 35 14.65 27.74 -22.72
CA ARG A 35 15.52 26.89 -23.56
C ARG A 35 14.96 25.46 -23.72
N ARG A 36 14.40 24.87 -22.65
CA ARG A 36 13.76 23.55 -22.71
C ARG A 36 12.49 23.55 -23.56
N ARG A 37 11.63 24.56 -23.40
CA ARG A 37 10.41 24.71 -24.21
C ARG A 37 10.72 24.86 -25.71
N ARG A 38 11.76 25.64 -26.06
CA ARG A 38 12.22 25.74 -27.47
C ARG A 38 12.70 24.40 -28.02
N ARG A 39 13.49 23.64 -27.25
CA ARG A 39 13.94 22.31 -27.67
C ARG A 39 12.77 21.36 -27.91
N TYR A 40 11.80 21.29 -27.00
CA TYR A 40 10.62 20.44 -27.17
C TYR A 40 9.73 20.86 -28.35
N ALA A 41 9.55 22.16 -28.56
CA ALA A 41 8.81 22.66 -29.73
C ALA A 41 9.48 22.22 -31.04
N ILE A 42 10.82 22.30 -31.13
CA ILE A 42 11.57 21.82 -32.30
C ILE A 42 11.40 20.30 -32.46
N THR A 43 11.55 19.52 -31.38
CA THR A 43 11.39 18.06 -31.46
C THR A 43 9.99 17.65 -31.90
N LEU A 44 8.95 18.37 -31.43
CA LEU A 44 7.57 18.11 -31.79
C LEU A 44 7.30 18.48 -33.27
N VAL A 45 7.82 19.59 -33.76
CA VAL A 45 7.74 19.96 -35.18
C VAL A 45 8.43 18.90 -36.05
N VAL A 46 9.63 18.44 -35.69
CA VAL A 46 10.35 17.38 -36.42
C VAL A 46 9.54 16.07 -36.41
N ALA A 47 8.96 15.69 -35.27
CA ALA A 47 8.14 14.49 -35.17
C ALA A 47 6.87 14.58 -36.02
N VAL A 48 6.20 15.74 -36.04
CA VAL A 48 5.02 15.97 -36.89
C VAL A 48 5.39 15.94 -38.37
N LEU A 49 6.51 16.55 -38.77
CA LEU A 49 6.98 16.49 -40.15
C LEU A 49 7.37 15.08 -40.58
N ALA A 50 8.05 14.32 -39.70
CA ALA A 50 8.39 12.92 -39.97
C ALA A 50 7.14 12.04 -40.07
N ALA A 51 6.15 12.25 -39.20
CA ALA A 51 4.87 11.55 -39.27
C ALA A 51 4.07 11.92 -40.52
N GLY A 52 4.07 13.19 -40.92
CA GLY A 52 3.43 13.66 -42.14
C GLY A 52 4.07 13.09 -43.41
N ALA A 53 5.41 13.05 -43.47
CA ALA A 53 6.14 12.43 -44.56
C ALA A 53 5.87 10.92 -44.63
N LEU A 54 5.86 10.23 -43.49
CA LEU A 54 5.53 8.81 -43.43
C LEU A 54 4.07 8.55 -43.85
N TYR A 55 3.14 9.43 -43.46
CA TYR A 55 1.74 9.33 -43.88
C TYR A 55 1.58 9.49 -45.39
N LEU A 56 2.30 10.43 -46.03
CA LEU A 56 2.26 10.60 -47.48
C LEU A 56 2.85 9.41 -48.24
N VAL A 57 3.90 8.77 -47.70
CA VAL A 57 4.46 7.52 -48.25
C VAL A 57 3.49 6.35 -48.10
N LEU A 58 2.77 6.25 -46.97
CA LEU A 58 1.82 5.17 -46.74
C LEU A 58 0.47 5.39 -47.45
N ALA A 59 0.07 6.64 -47.68
CA ALA A 59 -1.17 7.00 -48.35
C ALA A 59 -1.09 6.91 -49.89
N SER A 60 0.12 6.76 -50.46
CA SER A 60 0.32 6.52 -51.90
C SER A 60 0.37 5.03 -52.27
N GLY A 61 0.14 4.13 -51.31
CA GLY A 61 -0.03 2.70 -51.56
C GLY A 61 -1.45 2.36 -51.98
N ASP A 62 -1.64 2.06 -53.26
CA ASP A 62 -2.88 1.52 -53.82
C ASP A 62 -3.29 0.20 -53.13
N GLY A 63 -4.55 0.15 -52.69
CA GLY A 63 -5.35 -1.07 -52.65
C GLY A 63 -5.05 -2.11 -51.54
N GLY A 64 -5.87 -2.12 -50.49
CA GLY A 64 -6.01 -3.30 -49.64
C GLY A 64 -6.76 -3.01 -48.34
N ALA A 65 -8.10 -3.09 -48.38
CA ALA A 65 -8.95 -2.95 -47.20
C ALA A 65 -8.74 -4.13 -46.22
N GLY A 66 -7.70 -4.05 -45.40
CA GLY A 66 -7.47 -4.93 -44.26
C GLY A 66 -8.31 -4.47 -43.08
N VAL A 67 -9.44 -5.15 -42.84
CA VAL A 67 -10.24 -5.03 -41.62
C VAL A 67 -9.33 -5.23 -40.41
N PRO A 68 -9.21 -4.27 -39.46
CA PRO A 68 -8.38 -4.45 -38.29
C PRO A 68 -8.94 -5.58 -37.42
N THR A 69 -8.17 -6.65 -37.28
CA THR A 69 -8.43 -7.77 -36.40
C THR A 69 -8.41 -7.27 -34.95
N ARG A 70 -9.61 -7.03 -34.42
CA ARG A 70 -9.89 -6.73 -33.01
C ARG A 70 -9.30 -7.87 -32.18
N GLY A 71 -8.19 -7.60 -31.48
CA GLY A 71 -7.61 -8.56 -30.54
C GLY A 71 -8.67 -9.03 -29.53
N PRO A 72 -8.58 -10.28 -29.04
CA PRO A 72 -9.61 -10.87 -28.18
C PRO A 72 -9.81 -10.00 -26.94
N GLN A 73 -10.91 -9.25 -26.93
CA GLN A 73 -11.45 -8.68 -25.70
C GLN A 73 -11.70 -9.85 -24.77
N ALA A 74 -11.04 -9.85 -23.61
CA ALA A 74 -11.25 -10.85 -22.58
C ALA A 74 -12.76 -10.96 -22.34
N ALA A 75 -13.33 -12.11 -22.68
CA ALA A 75 -14.76 -12.36 -22.56
C ALA A 75 -15.22 -11.94 -21.16
N GLY A 76 -16.16 -10.99 -21.13
CA GLY A 76 -16.68 -10.41 -19.90
C GLY A 76 -17.20 -11.52 -19.00
N VAL A 77 -16.42 -11.85 -17.98
CA VAL A 77 -16.84 -12.74 -16.90
C VAL A 77 -18.06 -12.09 -16.29
N GLY A 78 -19.23 -12.71 -16.43
CA GLY A 78 -20.47 -12.25 -15.81
C GLY A 78 -20.29 -12.03 -14.30
N PRO A 79 -21.20 -11.28 -13.65
CA PRO A 79 -21.06 -10.90 -12.24
C PRO A 79 -20.87 -12.14 -11.37
N GLN A 80 -19.62 -12.40 -10.96
CA GLN A 80 -19.30 -13.52 -10.09
C GLN A 80 -19.81 -13.19 -8.69
N ALA A 81 -20.79 -13.95 -8.21
CA ALA A 81 -21.21 -13.87 -6.82
C ALA A 81 -20.02 -14.21 -5.89
N PHE A 82 -19.72 -13.31 -4.96
CA PHE A 82 -18.72 -13.54 -3.92
C PHE A 82 -19.31 -14.44 -2.84
N GLY A 83 -18.78 -15.65 -2.70
CA GLY A 83 -19.14 -16.58 -1.63
C GLY A 83 -18.19 -16.48 -0.42
N PRO A 84 -18.55 -17.07 0.73
CA PRO A 84 -17.65 -17.23 1.87
C PRO A 84 -16.31 -17.84 1.48
N GLY A 85 -15.21 -17.34 2.06
CA GLY A 85 -13.84 -17.78 1.75
C GLY A 85 -13.26 -17.25 0.43
N ARG A 86 -14.02 -16.48 -0.35
CA ARG A 86 -13.50 -15.73 -1.51
C ARG A 86 -13.05 -14.33 -1.10
N PHE A 87 -12.04 -13.83 -1.79
CA PHE A 87 -11.45 -12.51 -1.55
C PHE A 87 -11.44 -11.71 -2.85
N TRP A 88 -11.66 -10.41 -2.76
CA TRP A 88 -11.35 -9.47 -3.83
C TRP A 88 -9.90 -9.05 -3.71
N TYR A 89 -9.12 -9.41 -4.71
CA TYR A 89 -7.74 -9.00 -4.85
C TYR A 89 -7.65 -7.69 -5.62
N THR A 90 -6.83 -6.77 -5.13
CA THR A 90 -6.38 -5.60 -5.89
C THR A 90 -4.86 -5.48 -5.75
N ARG A 91 -4.15 -5.23 -6.86
CA ARG A 91 -2.75 -4.82 -6.84
C ARG A 91 -2.63 -3.45 -7.45
N THR A 92 -2.02 -2.54 -6.71
CA THR A 92 -1.61 -1.25 -7.22
C THR A 92 -0.10 -1.15 -7.27
N ILE A 93 0.39 -0.27 -8.15
CA ILE A 93 1.78 0.12 -8.22
C ILE A 93 1.84 1.63 -8.07
N SER A 94 2.64 2.09 -7.13
CA SER A 94 2.90 3.50 -6.93
C SER A 94 4.38 3.84 -7.06
N THR A 95 4.65 5.12 -7.34
CA THR A 95 6.01 5.66 -7.24
C THR A 95 6.07 6.68 -6.13
N GLU A 96 6.82 6.34 -5.09
CA GLU A 96 7.02 7.21 -3.93
C GLU A 96 8.43 7.79 -3.89
N ARG A 97 8.57 8.90 -3.18
CA ARG A 97 9.88 9.51 -2.93
C ARG A 97 10.21 9.39 -1.46
N GLN A 98 11.30 8.70 -1.15
CA GLN A 98 11.76 8.52 0.21
C GLN A 98 13.08 9.24 0.43
N TRP A 99 13.20 9.94 1.55
CA TRP A 99 14.46 10.54 1.99
C TRP A 99 15.13 9.65 3.01
N LEU A 100 16.43 9.36 2.80
CA LEU A 100 17.27 8.68 3.76
C LEU A 100 18.57 9.47 3.98
N PRO A 101 19.07 9.54 5.22
CA PRO A 101 20.39 10.10 5.50
C PRO A 101 21.48 9.19 4.92
N ALA A 102 22.42 9.73 4.14
CA ALA A 102 23.50 8.96 3.48
C ALA A 102 24.43 8.26 4.50
N GLY A 103 24.67 8.90 5.63
CA GLY A 103 25.44 8.32 6.74
C GLY A 103 24.66 7.30 7.57
N GLY A 104 23.37 7.10 7.30
CA GLY A 104 22.50 6.15 8.01
C GLY A 104 21.81 6.75 9.24
N MET A 105 21.11 5.88 9.96
CA MET A 105 20.41 6.22 11.21
C MET A 105 20.99 5.36 12.34
N THR A 106 21.15 5.95 13.51
CA THR A 106 21.51 5.22 14.75
C THR A 106 20.50 5.55 15.83
N ILE A 107 20.13 4.58 16.65
CA ILE A 107 19.26 4.79 17.82
C ILE A 107 20.16 4.78 19.05
N ASP A 108 20.13 5.84 19.86
CA ASP A 108 20.90 5.87 21.11
C ASP A 108 20.23 5.03 22.21
N ARG A 109 20.89 4.90 23.37
CA ARG A 109 20.38 4.12 24.50
C ARG A 109 19.04 4.64 25.07
N ARG A 110 18.67 5.89 24.76
CA ARG A 110 17.41 6.50 25.19
C ARG A 110 16.31 6.34 24.12
N GLY A 111 16.61 5.71 22.99
CA GLY A 111 15.65 5.51 21.90
C GLY A 111 15.60 6.65 20.88
N TYR A 112 16.46 7.68 21.00
CA TYR A 112 16.45 8.77 20.02
C TYR A 112 17.15 8.36 18.72
N THR A 113 16.50 8.64 17.60
CA THR A 113 17.03 8.39 16.26
C THR A 113 17.91 9.55 15.82
N HIS A 114 19.20 9.30 15.67
CA HIS A 114 20.19 10.23 15.11
C HIS A 114 20.39 9.96 13.62
N ARG A 115 20.37 11.02 12.80
CA ARG A 115 20.55 10.96 11.34
C ARG A 115 21.93 11.48 10.98
N HIS A 116 22.69 10.72 10.20
CA HIS A 116 24.08 11.07 9.85
C HIS A 116 24.21 11.44 8.37
N GLY A 117 24.91 12.53 8.07
CA GLY A 117 25.19 12.97 6.69
C GLY A 117 23.99 13.59 5.95
N PRO A 118 24.17 13.93 4.65
CA PRO A 118 23.15 14.61 3.87
C PRO A 118 21.98 13.67 3.54
N ASN A 119 20.79 14.24 3.37
CA ASN A 119 19.64 13.49 2.88
C ASN A 119 19.78 13.15 1.39
N VAL A 120 19.47 11.92 1.05
CA VAL A 120 19.46 11.36 -0.29
C VAL A 120 18.03 10.95 -0.62
N GLN A 121 17.55 11.34 -1.79
CA GLN A 121 16.21 11.00 -2.25
C GLN A 121 16.23 9.74 -3.13
N PHE A 122 15.33 8.82 -2.81
CA PHE A 122 15.05 7.61 -3.58
C PHE A 122 13.69 7.72 -4.24
N LYS A 123 13.55 7.14 -5.44
CA LYS A 123 12.27 6.82 -6.07
C LYS A 123 12.01 5.34 -5.85
N LEU A 124 11.01 5.04 -5.04
CA LEU A 124 10.58 3.69 -4.72
C LEU A 124 9.41 3.33 -5.64
N ARG A 125 9.49 2.17 -6.28
CA ARG A 125 8.35 1.54 -6.94
C ARG A 125 7.73 0.58 -5.95
N ILE A 126 6.58 0.95 -5.40
CA ILE A 126 5.89 0.18 -4.36
C ILE A 126 4.75 -0.59 -5.02
N SER A 127 4.57 -1.84 -4.60
CA SER A 127 3.44 -2.69 -4.95
C SER A 127 2.61 -2.89 -3.70
N ASP A 128 1.39 -2.40 -3.71
CA ASP A 128 0.41 -2.66 -2.65
C ASP A 128 -0.57 -3.71 -3.16
N GLU A 129 -0.67 -4.81 -2.43
CA GLU A 129 -1.59 -5.90 -2.70
C GLU A 129 -2.61 -5.97 -1.57
N THR A 130 -3.89 -5.94 -1.91
CA THR A 130 -4.97 -6.11 -0.95
C THR A 130 -5.82 -7.33 -1.29
N TRP A 131 -6.29 -8.04 -0.27
CA TRP A 131 -7.24 -9.14 -0.38
C TRP A 131 -8.38 -8.91 0.60
N VAL A 132 -9.55 -8.58 0.10
CA VAL A 132 -10.67 -8.22 0.96
C VAL A 132 -11.75 -9.29 0.89
N GLY A 133 -12.00 -9.97 2.01
CA GLY A 133 -13.03 -10.98 2.17
C GLY A 133 -14.40 -10.37 2.41
N VAL A 134 -15.46 -11.14 2.14
CA VAL A 134 -16.87 -10.73 2.37
C VAL A 134 -17.22 -10.53 3.85
N ASP A 135 -16.38 -11.03 4.75
CA ASP A 135 -16.51 -10.85 6.19
C ASP A 135 -15.70 -9.65 6.72
N GLY A 136 -15.17 -8.83 5.80
CA GLY A 136 -14.31 -7.70 6.10
C GLY A 136 -12.85 -8.07 6.35
N THR A 137 -12.46 -9.34 6.35
CA THR A 137 -11.06 -9.72 6.53
C THR A 137 -10.20 -9.11 5.43
N ILE A 138 -9.16 -8.37 5.79
CA ILE A 138 -8.29 -7.69 4.84
C ILE A 138 -6.86 -8.23 4.95
N ARG A 139 -6.48 -8.98 3.91
CA ARG A 139 -5.16 -9.05 3.28
C ARG A 139 -4.47 -7.73 2.97
N GLU A 140 -3.36 -7.30 3.55
CA GLU A 140 -2.54 -6.23 2.95
C GLU A 140 -1.08 -6.61 2.85
N ARG A 141 -0.48 -6.36 1.69
CA ARG A 141 0.93 -6.63 1.46
C ARG A 141 1.57 -5.53 0.65
N MET A 142 2.50 -4.81 1.27
CA MET A 142 3.31 -3.79 0.63
C MET A 142 4.71 -4.32 0.33
N ILE A 143 5.17 -4.14 -0.91
CA ILE A 143 6.47 -4.61 -1.39
C ILE A 143 7.17 -3.50 -2.15
N VAL A 144 8.42 -3.20 -1.80
CA VAL A 144 9.26 -2.34 -2.65
C VAL A 144 9.78 -3.18 -3.82
N ALA A 145 9.04 -3.12 -4.92
CA ALA A 145 9.33 -3.82 -6.17
C ALA A 145 10.59 -3.29 -6.87
N GLY A 146 10.99 -2.06 -6.56
CA GLY A 146 12.24 -1.49 -7.05
C GLY A 146 12.60 -0.19 -6.35
N ALA A 147 13.90 0.10 -6.29
CA ALA A 147 14.41 1.34 -5.74
C ALA A 147 15.51 1.90 -6.66
N ARG A 148 15.51 3.22 -6.83
CA ARG A 148 16.56 3.95 -7.55
C ARG A 148 16.75 5.33 -6.94
N PHE A 149 17.92 5.92 -7.16
CA PHE A 149 18.14 7.31 -6.77
C PHE A 149 17.24 8.25 -7.57
N ALA A 150 16.77 9.32 -6.94
CA ALA A 150 15.94 10.32 -7.60
C ALA A 150 16.74 11.13 -8.63
N SER A 151 18.05 11.30 -8.39
CA SER A 151 19.02 11.99 -9.24
C SER A 151 20.42 11.35 -9.21
N ALA A 152 21.29 11.73 -10.15
CA ALA A 152 22.70 11.33 -10.12
C ALA A 152 23.47 11.92 -8.91
N ALA A 153 23.08 13.12 -8.45
CA ALA A 153 23.68 13.75 -7.27
C ALA A 153 23.34 12.98 -5.98
N ASP A 154 22.11 12.47 -5.87
CA ASP A 154 21.69 11.57 -4.78
C ASP A 154 22.55 10.29 -4.75
N HIS A 155 22.77 9.70 -5.92
CA HIS A 155 23.65 8.53 -6.06
C HIS A 155 25.08 8.83 -5.62
N ALA A 156 25.66 9.94 -6.10
CA ALA A 156 27.02 10.33 -5.75
C ALA A 156 27.19 10.56 -4.23
N ARG A 157 26.23 11.24 -3.60
CA ARG A 157 26.20 11.42 -2.14
C ARG A 157 26.15 10.09 -1.41
N TRP A 158 25.33 9.14 -1.86
CA TRP A 158 25.21 7.83 -1.22
C TRP A 158 26.51 7.01 -1.33
N VAL A 159 27.13 7.01 -2.52
CA VAL A 159 28.39 6.30 -2.78
C VAL A 159 29.56 6.91 -2.01
N ALA A 160 29.59 8.24 -1.83
CA ALA A 160 30.62 8.92 -1.05
C ALA A 160 30.68 8.45 0.43
N TYR A 161 29.57 7.91 0.95
CA TYR A 161 29.50 7.30 2.29
C TYR A 161 29.77 5.78 2.29
N GLY A 162 30.20 5.19 1.17
CA GLY A 162 30.55 3.77 1.05
C GLY A 162 29.37 2.82 1.26
N ARG A 163 28.12 3.29 1.09
CA ARG A 163 26.91 2.49 1.34
C ARG A 163 26.46 1.73 0.09
N ARG A 164 26.02 0.48 0.29
CA ARG A 164 25.28 -0.27 -0.74
C ARG A 164 23.84 0.25 -0.85
N LEU A 165 23.16 0.01 -1.98
CA LEU A 165 21.74 0.32 -2.11
C LEU A 165 20.98 -0.44 -1.02
N PRO A 166 20.18 0.24 -0.17
CA PRO A 166 19.47 -0.44 0.89
C PRO A 166 18.38 -1.32 0.28
N ASN A 167 18.20 -2.51 0.85
CA ASN A 167 17.00 -3.28 0.59
C ASN A 167 15.85 -2.63 1.38
N PHE A 168 15.02 -1.84 0.72
CA PHE A 168 13.90 -1.14 1.35
C PHE A 168 12.82 -2.07 1.92
N ASN A 169 12.89 -3.38 1.64
CA ASN A 169 12.05 -4.38 2.30
C ASN A 169 12.65 -4.83 3.64
N ASP A 170 13.93 -4.53 3.91
CA ASP A 170 14.63 -4.85 5.17
C ASP A 170 14.75 -3.63 6.08
N VAL A 171 14.73 -2.44 5.48
CA VAL A 171 14.73 -1.19 6.23
C VAL A 171 13.33 -1.00 6.77
N TRP A 172 13.13 -1.36 8.03
CA TRP A 172 11.92 -1.02 8.76
C TRP A 172 11.83 0.51 8.82
N LEU A 173 11.07 1.09 7.89
CA LEU A 173 10.75 2.51 7.92
C LEU A 173 9.53 2.80 8.80
N GLY A 174 8.96 1.79 9.46
CA GLY A 174 7.71 1.87 10.23
C GLY A 174 6.47 1.53 9.41
N TRP A 175 6.51 1.72 8.09
CA TRP A 175 5.35 1.63 7.19
C TRP A 175 5.61 0.85 5.88
N ILE A 176 6.87 0.51 5.57
CA ILE A 176 7.23 -0.16 4.30
C ILE A 176 7.71 -1.59 4.61
N GLY A 177 7.11 -2.57 3.94
CA GLY A 177 7.43 -4.01 4.10
C GLY A 177 6.48 -4.79 4.99
N HIS A 178 5.19 -4.43 4.99
CA HIS A 178 4.17 -5.10 5.79
C HIS A 178 3.43 -6.13 4.95
N ASP A 179 3.47 -7.39 5.38
CA ASP A 179 2.49 -8.40 5.02
C ASP A 179 1.63 -8.61 6.26
N GLN A 180 0.53 -7.87 6.34
CA GLN A 180 -0.37 -7.83 7.47
C GLN A 180 -1.72 -8.33 7.04
N ILE A 181 -2.49 -8.89 7.96
CA ILE A 181 -3.88 -9.10 7.67
C ILE A 181 -4.77 -8.82 8.85
N THR A 182 -5.66 -7.87 8.61
CA THR A 182 -6.57 -7.42 9.61
C THR A 182 -7.83 -8.27 9.55
N VAL A 183 -8.19 -8.85 10.69
CA VAL A 183 -9.49 -9.50 10.80
C VAL A 183 -10.55 -8.41 10.78
N GLY A 184 -11.44 -8.48 9.79
CA GLY A 184 -12.48 -7.49 9.62
C GLY A 184 -13.53 -7.55 10.71
N GLY A 185 -14.05 -6.38 11.07
CA GLY A 185 -15.31 -6.21 11.77
C GLY A 185 -16.51 -6.07 10.84
N ASP A 186 -16.52 -6.72 9.66
CA ASP A 186 -17.59 -6.74 8.63
C ASP A 186 -17.96 -5.43 7.91
N LYS A 187 -17.35 -4.28 8.25
CA LYS A 187 -17.64 -2.97 7.65
C LYS A 187 -16.58 -2.46 6.64
N PHE A 188 -17.03 -1.61 5.72
CA PHE A 188 -16.35 -1.14 4.51
C PHE A 188 -16.58 0.36 4.24
N PRO A 189 -15.63 1.08 3.61
CA PRO A 189 -14.32 0.58 3.22
C PRO A 189 -13.49 0.23 4.46
N PRO A 190 -12.59 -0.75 4.37
CA PRO A 190 -11.64 -0.97 5.46
C PRO A 190 -10.85 0.32 5.64
N LEU A 191 -10.81 0.87 6.86
CA LEU A 191 -10.02 2.07 7.10
C LEU A 191 -8.56 1.74 6.80
N PRO A 192 -7.88 2.47 5.90
CA PRO A 192 -6.47 2.27 5.67
C PRO A 192 -5.72 2.60 6.96
N TRP A 193 -4.81 1.71 7.36
CA TRP A 193 -3.97 1.74 8.57
C TRP A 193 -3.02 2.95 8.66
N TYR A 194 -3.15 3.96 7.80
CA TYR A 194 -2.25 5.12 7.71
C TYR A 194 -2.25 6.08 8.93
N GLN A 195 -2.89 5.72 10.04
CA GLN A 195 -2.74 6.41 11.33
C GLN A 195 -1.94 5.59 12.35
N VAL A 196 -0.83 4.99 11.91
CA VAL A 196 0.17 4.42 12.83
C VAL A 196 0.75 5.56 13.68
N GLY A 197 0.28 5.65 14.92
CA GLY A 197 0.65 6.67 15.90
C GLY A 197 -0.39 6.83 16.99
N GLU A 198 -1.65 6.51 16.69
CA GLU A 198 -2.75 6.57 17.64
C GLU A 198 -3.43 5.20 17.70
N TRP A 199 -2.85 4.29 18.51
CA TRP A 199 -3.66 3.19 19.06
C TRP A 199 -4.65 3.88 20.01
N THR A 200 -5.81 4.27 19.49
CA THR A 200 -6.81 5.10 20.19
C THR A 200 -7.59 4.32 21.24
N GLY A 201 -6.90 3.55 22.09
CA GLY A 201 -7.48 2.94 23.29
C GLY A 201 -8.75 2.12 23.05
N PRO A 202 -9.54 1.90 24.10
CA PRO A 202 -10.86 1.25 24.02
C PRO A 202 -11.95 2.10 23.33
N SER A 203 -11.63 3.29 22.82
CA SER A 203 -12.61 4.29 22.35
C SER A 203 -12.40 4.78 20.92
N GLY A 204 -11.52 4.18 20.11
CA GLY A 204 -11.23 4.72 18.78
C GLY A 204 -11.21 3.70 17.65
N LYS A 205 -11.88 4.11 16.57
CA LYS A 205 -12.06 3.50 15.25
C LYS A 205 -11.58 2.06 15.17
N ASP A 206 -12.45 1.15 15.56
CA ASP A 206 -12.20 -0.27 15.36
C ASP A 206 -12.00 -0.54 13.86
N ILE A 207 -11.08 -1.46 13.55
CA ILE A 207 -11.06 -2.09 12.23
C ILE A 207 -12.44 -2.70 12.02
N GLY A 208 -13.19 -2.13 11.08
CA GLY A 208 -14.60 -2.43 10.93
C GLY A 208 -15.55 -1.31 11.38
N ASP A 209 -15.11 -0.05 11.44
CA ASP A 209 -16.00 1.13 11.50
C ASP A 209 -16.30 1.78 10.15
N GLY A 210 -16.16 1.03 9.06
CA GLY A 210 -16.57 1.48 7.74
C GLY A 210 -18.05 1.89 7.63
N LEU A 211 -18.38 2.62 6.57
CA LEU A 211 -19.73 3.08 6.25
C LEU A 211 -20.77 1.96 6.14
N PHE A 212 -20.39 0.81 5.59
CA PHE A 212 -21.32 -0.26 5.22
C PHE A 212 -20.84 -1.62 5.68
N ARG A 213 -21.73 -2.45 6.19
CA ARG A 213 -21.49 -3.90 6.23
C ARG A 213 -21.42 -4.48 4.82
N TYR A 214 -20.74 -5.61 4.62
CA TYR A 214 -20.72 -6.26 3.31
C TYR A 214 -22.12 -6.52 2.73
N ARG A 215 -23.06 -7.02 3.54
CA ARG A 215 -24.46 -7.20 3.10
C ARG A 215 -25.11 -5.89 2.62
N GLN A 216 -24.75 -4.75 3.23
CA GLN A 216 -25.26 -3.44 2.85
C GLN A 216 -24.61 -2.92 1.56
N LEU A 217 -23.34 -3.30 1.30
CA LEU A 217 -22.67 -3.02 0.03
C LEU A 217 -23.40 -3.68 -1.15
N LEU A 218 -23.84 -4.93 -0.98
CA LEU A 218 -24.60 -5.66 -2.01
C LEU A 218 -26.02 -5.12 -2.22
N SER A 219 -26.53 -4.31 -1.29
CA SER A 219 -27.83 -3.65 -1.42
C SER A 219 -27.71 -2.17 -1.81
N LEU A 220 -26.53 -1.73 -2.28
CA LEU A 220 -26.37 -0.35 -2.70
C LEU A 220 -27.25 -0.06 -3.92
N PRO A 221 -27.96 1.08 -3.94
CA PRO A 221 -28.86 1.39 -5.03
C PRO A 221 -28.07 1.70 -6.31
N THR A 222 -28.56 1.23 -7.46
CA THR A 222 -27.86 1.40 -8.74
C THR A 222 -28.10 2.76 -9.42
N ARG A 223 -29.10 3.52 -8.97
CA ARG A 223 -29.40 4.87 -9.48
C ARG A 223 -28.43 5.90 -8.86
N PRO A 224 -27.78 6.77 -9.65
CA PRO A 224 -26.73 7.67 -9.14
C PRO A 224 -27.16 8.57 -7.98
N ALA A 225 -28.34 9.20 -8.08
CA ALA A 225 -28.87 10.07 -7.03
C ALA A 225 -29.17 9.29 -5.72
N ALA A 226 -29.77 8.11 -5.84
CA ALA A 226 -30.05 7.25 -4.70
C ALA A 226 -28.77 6.71 -4.06
N MET A 227 -27.75 6.38 -4.87
CA MET A 227 -26.42 5.99 -4.39
C MET A 227 -25.81 7.10 -3.54
N ARG A 228 -25.76 8.34 -4.06
CA ARG A 228 -25.22 9.47 -3.31
C ARG A 228 -25.98 9.75 -2.01
N ALA A 229 -27.31 9.70 -2.04
CA ALA A 229 -28.12 9.85 -0.84
C ALA A 229 -27.80 8.75 0.20
N ARG A 230 -27.64 7.49 -0.24
CA ARG A 230 -27.29 6.36 0.62
C ARG A 230 -25.89 6.50 1.23
N LEU A 231 -24.91 6.97 0.47
CA LEU A 231 -23.54 7.27 0.95
C LEU A 231 -23.59 8.34 2.04
N ARG A 232 -24.20 9.50 1.78
CA ARG A 232 -24.34 10.59 2.77
C ARG A 232 -25.04 10.14 4.04
N GLN A 233 -26.09 9.34 3.92
CA GLN A 233 -26.79 8.78 5.08
C GLN A 233 -25.87 7.85 5.91
N ALA A 234 -25.05 7.03 5.26
CA ALA A 234 -24.08 6.17 5.93
C ALA A 234 -23.01 6.97 6.65
N GLU A 235 -22.50 8.03 6.03
CA GLU A 235 -21.52 8.94 6.63
C GLU A 235 -22.10 9.67 7.84
N ALA A 236 -23.31 10.22 7.73
CA ALA A 236 -24.00 10.85 8.87
C ALA A 236 -24.26 9.84 10.01
N ALA A 237 -24.50 8.56 9.69
CA ALA A 237 -24.60 7.52 10.71
C ALA A 237 -23.24 7.17 11.35
N LEU A 238 -22.14 7.20 10.59
CA LEU A 238 -20.79 7.03 11.12
C LEU A 238 -20.39 8.20 12.04
N ALA A 239 -20.56 9.44 11.57
CA ALA A 239 -20.27 10.63 12.37
C ALA A 239 -21.03 10.63 13.71
N ARG A 240 -22.30 10.20 13.73
CA ARG A 240 -23.09 10.04 14.96
C ARG A 240 -22.59 8.93 15.88
N ARG A 241 -21.91 7.89 15.36
CA ARG A 241 -21.25 6.88 16.20
C ARG A 241 -19.98 7.47 16.81
N GLU A 242 -19.14 8.08 15.97
CA GLU A 242 -17.88 8.69 16.41
C GLU A 242 -18.12 9.77 17.48
N ALA A 243 -19.12 10.63 17.30
CA ALA A 243 -19.50 11.64 18.29
C ALA A 243 -19.86 11.05 19.66
N ARG A 244 -20.60 9.93 19.67
CA ARG A 244 -21.01 9.23 20.90
C ARG A 244 -19.82 8.62 21.62
N THR A 245 -18.85 8.07 20.88
CA THR A 245 -17.67 7.44 21.48
C THR A 245 -16.65 8.47 21.94
N ALA A 246 -16.46 9.56 21.19
CA ALA A 246 -15.48 10.60 21.49
C ALA A 246 -15.92 11.58 22.59
N GLY A 247 -17.19 11.55 23.01
CA GLY A 247 -17.75 12.54 23.94
C GLY A 247 -17.70 13.98 23.42
N ALA A 248 -17.47 14.16 22.12
CA ALA A 248 -17.27 15.46 21.47
C ALA A 248 -18.49 15.86 20.64
N ASN A 249 -18.78 17.16 20.61
CA ASN A 249 -19.73 17.73 19.68
C ASN A 249 -19.17 17.58 18.27
N ALA A 250 -19.71 16.64 17.49
CA ALA A 250 -19.40 16.54 16.07
C ALA A 250 -19.82 17.84 15.38
N THR A 251 -18.85 18.69 15.08
CA THR A 251 -19.07 19.82 14.19
C THR A 251 -19.39 19.26 12.81
N ASP A 252 -20.44 19.82 12.21
CA ASP A 252 -20.87 19.48 10.85
C ASP A 252 -19.81 20.02 9.87
N ILE A 253 -18.73 19.26 9.67
CA ILE A 253 -17.72 19.58 8.68
C ILE A 253 -18.38 19.34 7.32
N GLN A 254 -18.78 20.42 6.65
CA GLN A 254 -19.28 20.35 5.28
C GLN A 254 -18.22 19.66 4.42
N LYS A 255 -18.54 18.43 3.99
CA LYS A 255 -17.70 17.65 3.08
C LYS A 255 -17.84 18.21 1.66
N GLY A 256 -16.71 18.62 1.10
CA GLY A 256 -16.62 19.05 -0.30
C GLY A 256 -16.50 17.87 -1.29
N ALA A 257 -16.46 18.17 -2.59
CA ALA A 257 -16.35 17.19 -3.67
C ALA A 257 -15.18 16.20 -3.51
N PHE A 258 -14.05 16.67 -2.97
CA PHE A 258 -12.88 15.83 -2.68
C PHE A 258 -13.19 14.72 -1.67
N ALA A 259 -13.95 15.02 -0.61
CA ALA A 259 -14.33 14.03 0.39
C ALA A 259 -15.31 12.99 -0.17
N ASP A 260 -16.32 13.43 -0.94
CA ASP A 260 -17.25 12.54 -1.64
C ASP A 260 -16.48 11.58 -2.59
N LEU A 261 -15.49 12.09 -3.33
CA LEU A 261 -14.69 11.29 -4.27
C LEU A 261 -13.75 10.30 -3.55
N SER A 262 -13.12 10.74 -2.44
CA SER A 262 -12.26 9.88 -1.63
C SER A 262 -13.02 8.68 -1.05
N GLU A 263 -14.27 8.90 -0.61
CA GLU A 263 -15.11 7.82 -0.08
C GLU A 263 -15.47 6.79 -1.15
N ILE A 264 -15.88 7.27 -2.34
CA ILE A 264 -16.17 6.38 -3.47
C ILE A 264 -14.93 5.56 -3.85
N THR A 265 -13.74 6.17 -3.80
CA THR A 265 -12.48 5.48 -4.08
C THR A 265 -12.24 4.31 -3.13
N GLY A 266 -12.43 4.51 -1.82
CA GLY A 266 -12.32 3.44 -0.83
C GLY A 266 -13.34 2.31 -1.06
N LEU A 267 -14.55 2.63 -1.50
CA LEU A 267 -15.55 1.60 -1.83
C LEU A 267 -15.18 0.84 -3.12
N LEU A 268 -14.57 1.50 -4.11
CA LEU A 268 -14.15 0.83 -5.35
C LEU A 268 -13.00 -0.17 -5.14
N THR A 269 -12.24 -0.06 -4.05
CA THR A 269 -11.21 -1.06 -3.67
C THR A 269 -11.80 -2.23 -2.85
N SER A 270 -13.09 -2.19 -2.52
CA SER A 270 -13.82 -3.23 -1.78
C SER A 270 -14.35 -4.36 -2.71
N PRO A 271 -14.74 -5.54 -2.17
CA PRO A 271 -15.25 -6.69 -2.92
C PRO A 271 -16.66 -6.46 -3.50
N LEU A 272 -16.81 -5.46 -4.37
CA LEU A 272 -18.09 -5.13 -5.00
C LEU A 272 -18.30 -5.92 -6.30
N PRO A 273 -19.53 -6.37 -6.59
CA PRO A 273 -19.86 -6.83 -7.94
C PRO A 273 -19.80 -5.66 -8.94
N ALA A 274 -19.71 -5.99 -10.23
CA ALA A 274 -19.47 -5.01 -11.29
C ALA A 274 -20.60 -3.97 -11.42
N ALA A 275 -21.85 -4.37 -11.15
CA ALA A 275 -23.01 -3.48 -11.24
C ALA A 275 -22.94 -2.35 -10.19
N GLU A 276 -22.54 -2.68 -8.97
CA GLU A 276 -22.38 -1.77 -7.85
C GLU A 276 -21.20 -0.83 -8.07
N ARG A 277 -20.06 -1.34 -8.58
CA ARG A 277 -18.93 -0.49 -9.00
C ARG A 277 -19.32 0.51 -10.07
N LEU A 278 -20.07 0.07 -11.08
CA LEU A 278 -20.54 0.96 -12.13
C LEU A 278 -21.52 2.01 -11.59
N ALA A 279 -22.37 1.63 -10.62
CA ALA A 279 -23.26 2.57 -9.95
C ALA A 279 -22.50 3.61 -9.11
N LEU A 280 -21.43 3.21 -8.40
CA LEU A 280 -20.53 4.13 -7.69
C LEU A 280 -19.83 5.09 -8.66
N PHE A 281 -19.34 4.60 -9.80
CA PHE A 281 -18.78 5.45 -10.85
C PHE A 281 -19.79 6.49 -11.35
N ARG A 282 -21.01 6.06 -11.69
CA ARG A 282 -22.06 6.99 -12.14
C ARG A 282 -22.44 8.00 -11.05
N ALA A 283 -22.43 7.59 -9.78
CA ALA A 283 -22.61 8.49 -8.66
C ALA A 283 -21.49 9.54 -8.58
N ALA A 284 -20.22 9.13 -8.77
CA ALA A 284 -19.07 10.03 -8.76
C ALA A 284 -19.15 11.12 -9.84
N VAL A 285 -19.64 10.77 -11.04
CA VAL A 285 -19.87 11.74 -12.14
C VAL A 285 -20.86 12.85 -11.75
N THR A 286 -21.77 12.59 -10.82
CA THR A 286 -22.80 13.55 -10.38
C THR A 286 -22.39 14.39 -9.16
N ILE A 287 -21.15 14.29 -8.68
CA ILE A 287 -20.66 15.09 -7.56
C ILE A 287 -20.53 16.56 -8.02
N PRO A 288 -21.19 17.54 -7.36
CA PRO A 288 -21.00 18.95 -7.65
C PRO A 288 -19.55 19.35 -7.44
N GLY A 289 -18.95 20.01 -8.44
CA GLY A 289 -17.54 20.40 -8.42
C GLY A 289 -16.56 19.33 -8.90
N ALA A 290 -17.03 18.12 -9.25
CA ALA A 290 -16.20 17.15 -9.96
C ALA A 290 -16.14 17.47 -11.47
N SER A 291 -14.99 17.26 -12.09
CA SER A 291 -14.79 17.38 -13.53
C SER A 291 -14.62 15.99 -14.16
N VAL A 292 -15.13 15.83 -15.39
CA VAL A 292 -15.13 14.54 -16.09
C VAL A 292 -14.41 14.66 -17.43
N ASN A 293 -13.45 13.77 -17.66
CA ASN A 293 -12.79 13.60 -18.96
C ASN A 293 -13.06 12.19 -19.49
N ALA A 294 -13.94 12.09 -20.49
CA ALA A 294 -14.40 10.83 -21.08
C ALA A 294 -13.33 10.06 -21.89
N ARG A 295 -12.18 10.67 -22.18
CA ARG A 295 -11.11 10.08 -23.00
C ARG A 295 -9.77 10.12 -22.27
N ALA A 296 -9.79 9.81 -20.99
CA ALA A 296 -8.58 9.71 -20.20
C ALA A 296 -7.81 8.44 -20.54
N ARG A 297 -6.50 8.50 -20.33
CA ARG A 297 -5.63 7.32 -20.28
C ARG A 297 -4.95 7.31 -18.93
N ASP A 298 -4.81 6.13 -18.35
CA ASP A 298 -4.00 5.95 -17.16
C ASP A 298 -2.50 5.93 -17.48
N SER A 299 -1.69 5.84 -16.43
CA SER A 299 -0.23 5.73 -16.49
C SER A 299 0.28 4.46 -17.18
N LEU A 300 -0.59 3.49 -17.46
CA LEU A 300 -0.31 2.28 -18.23
C LEU A 300 -0.82 2.38 -19.69
N GLY A 301 -1.41 3.51 -20.08
CA GLY A 301 -1.95 3.78 -21.41
C GLY A 301 -3.33 3.19 -21.67
N ARG A 302 -3.97 2.54 -20.68
CA ARG A 302 -5.33 1.99 -20.78
C ARG A 302 -6.34 3.13 -20.87
N GLN A 303 -7.34 2.97 -21.73
CA GLN A 303 -8.38 3.98 -21.91
C GLN A 303 -9.44 3.87 -20.81
N GLY A 304 -9.86 5.02 -20.27
CA GLY A 304 -10.91 5.10 -19.25
C GLY A 304 -11.58 6.47 -19.22
N VAL A 305 -12.42 6.67 -18.22
CA VAL A 305 -13.04 7.95 -17.90
C VAL A 305 -12.40 8.48 -16.63
N ALA A 306 -11.84 9.69 -16.70
CA ALA A 306 -11.32 10.37 -15.52
C ALA A 306 -12.40 11.20 -14.83
N ILE A 307 -12.48 11.10 -13.51
CA ILE A 307 -13.26 11.98 -12.64
C ILE A 307 -12.28 12.62 -11.69
N SER A 308 -12.25 13.94 -11.58
CA SER A 308 -11.38 14.65 -10.65
C SER A 308 -12.12 15.65 -9.80
N ALA A 309 -11.63 15.87 -8.59
CA ALA A 309 -12.13 16.87 -7.67
C ALA A 309 -10.97 17.52 -6.91
N SER A 310 -11.14 18.79 -6.56
CA SER A 310 -10.18 19.55 -5.75
C SER A 310 -10.82 20.01 -4.44
N GLY A 311 -10.03 20.03 -3.37
CA GLY A 311 -10.42 20.56 -2.06
C GLY A 311 -9.25 21.32 -1.44
N GLY A 312 -9.25 22.64 -1.55
CA GLY A 312 -8.10 23.46 -1.15
C GLY A 312 -6.85 23.14 -1.99
N VAL A 313 -5.77 22.75 -1.33
CA VAL A 313 -4.50 22.32 -1.98
C VAL A 313 -4.51 20.85 -2.44
N SER A 314 -5.56 20.10 -2.10
CA SER A 314 -5.67 18.68 -2.42
C SER A 314 -6.37 18.47 -3.76
N PHE A 315 -5.88 17.50 -4.53
CA PHE A 315 -6.43 17.09 -5.81
C PHE A 315 -6.49 15.57 -5.87
N GLN A 316 -7.61 15.03 -6.33
CA GLN A 316 -7.78 13.60 -6.60
C GLN A 316 -8.32 13.40 -8.01
N GLN A 317 -7.85 12.36 -8.69
CA GLN A 317 -8.36 11.94 -9.99
C GLN A 317 -8.47 10.42 -10.05
N LEU A 318 -9.67 9.92 -10.33
CA LEU A 318 -9.92 8.50 -10.57
C LEU A 318 -10.02 8.26 -12.05
N ILE A 319 -9.37 7.21 -12.57
CA ILE A 319 -9.57 6.73 -13.94
C ILE A 319 -10.24 5.37 -13.85
N ILE A 320 -11.43 5.25 -14.46
CA ILE A 320 -12.28 4.06 -14.35
C ILE A 320 -12.57 3.49 -15.74
N GLU A 321 -12.59 2.17 -15.86
CA GLU A 321 -13.05 1.48 -17.06
C GLU A 321 -14.59 1.53 -17.12
N PRO A 322 -15.18 2.21 -18.13
CA PRO A 322 -16.63 2.48 -18.14
C PRO A 322 -17.50 1.23 -18.30
N ALA A 323 -16.95 0.15 -18.88
CA ALA A 323 -17.71 -1.09 -19.11
C ALA A 323 -17.91 -1.92 -17.83
N SER A 324 -16.91 -1.95 -16.95
CA SER A 324 -16.88 -2.84 -15.78
C SER A 324 -16.97 -2.10 -14.44
N GLY A 325 -16.79 -0.77 -14.46
CA GLY A 325 -16.61 0.04 -13.25
C GLY A 325 -15.28 -0.22 -12.53
N ALA A 326 -14.35 -0.94 -13.17
CA ALA A 326 -13.02 -1.22 -12.62
C ALA A 326 -12.21 0.07 -12.44
N LEU A 327 -11.64 0.26 -11.25
CA LEU A 327 -10.65 1.30 -11.03
C LEU A 327 -9.36 0.94 -11.80
N LEU A 328 -8.87 1.88 -12.60
CA LEU A 328 -7.62 1.76 -13.37
C LEU A 328 -6.50 2.56 -12.70
N GLU A 329 -6.81 3.74 -12.18
CA GLU A 329 -5.85 4.61 -11.51
C GLU A 329 -6.54 5.48 -10.45
N ASP A 330 -5.85 5.67 -9.32
CA ASP A 330 -6.10 6.71 -8.32
C ASP A 330 -4.91 7.67 -8.35
N ALA A 331 -5.03 8.69 -9.19
CA ALA A 331 -3.97 9.61 -9.56
C ALA A 331 -3.79 10.70 -8.48
N PRO A 332 -2.56 11.21 -8.28
CA PRO A 332 -1.46 11.17 -9.27
C PRO A 332 -0.45 10.01 -9.11
N LYS A 333 -0.69 8.99 -8.27
CA LYS A 333 0.40 8.07 -7.89
C LYS A 333 0.11 6.58 -7.97
N VAL A 334 -1.13 6.13 -8.12
CA VAL A 334 -1.48 4.73 -7.85
C VAL A 334 -2.14 4.09 -9.08
N ALA A 335 -1.40 3.23 -9.78
CA ALA A 335 -1.90 2.49 -10.94
C ALA A 335 -2.41 1.09 -10.52
N VAL A 336 -3.65 0.74 -10.83
CA VAL A 336 -4.20 -0.61 -10.57
C VAL A 336 -3.73 -1.57 -11.65
N VAL A 337 -2.76 -2.43 -11.35
CA VAL A 337 -2.15 -3.34 -12.34
C VAL A 337 -2.85 -4.69 -12.43
N ALA A 338 -3.58 -5.10 -11.39
CA ALA A 338 -4.37 -6.33 -11.40
C ALA A 338 -5.50 -6.25 -10.38
N GLN A 339 -6.62 -6.90 -10.66
CA GLN A 339 -7.70 -7.08 -9.71
C GLN A 339 -8.55 -8.30 -10.07
N GLY A 340 -9.27 -8.86 -9.11
CA GLY A 340 -10.19 -9.98 -9.37
C GLY A 340 -10.51 -10.82 -8.15
N VAL A 341 -11.42 -11.78 -8.31
CA VAL A 341 -11.81 -12.68 -7.22
C VAL A 341 -10.83 -13.85 -7.11
N VAL A 342 -10.39 -14.15 -5.89
CA VAL A 342 -9.47 -15.26 -5.58
C VAL A 342 -10.01 -16.13 -4.44
N GLY A 343 -9.54 -17.39 -4.36
CA GLY A 343 -10.06 -18.38 -3.40
C GLY A 343 -9.38 -18.40 -2.03
N SER A 344 -8.41 -17.51 -1.78
CA SER A 344 -7.74 -17.39 -0.49
C SER A 344 -7.07 -16.02 -0.37
N PRO A 345 -6.73 -15.55 0.85
CA PRO A 345 -6.03 -14.29 1.02
C PRO A 345 -4.57 -14.36 0.54
N TYR A 346 -4.10 -15.53 0.07
CA TYR A 346 -2.75 -15.74 -0.48
C TYR A 346 -2.75 -16.03 -1.98
N ALA A 347 -3.93 -16.20 -2.57
CA ALA A 347 -4.05 -16.52 -3.99
C ALA A 347 -3.92 -15.23 -4.84
N LEU A 348 -3.34 -15.39 -6.02
CA LEU A 348 -3.29 -14.34 -7.04
C LEU A 348 -4.26 -14.68 -8.18
N PRO A 349 -4.84 -13.69 -8.87
CA PRO A 349 -5.62 -13.94 -10.07
C PRO A 349 -4.81 -14.67 -11.15
N LYS A 350 -5.50 -15.39 -12.04
CA LYS A 350 -4.85 -16.08 -13.16
C LYS A 350 -4.05 -15.09 -14.01
N GLY A 351 -2.80 -15.43 -14.32
CA GLY A 351 -1.88 -14.58 -15.09
C GLY A 351 -1.12 -13.53 -14.27
N VAL A 352 -1.47 -13.33 -12.99
CA VAL A 352 -0.75 -12.40 -12.11
C VAL A 352 0.43 -13.13 -11.47
N SER A 353 1.64 -12.68 -11.78
CA SER A 353 2.86 -13.21 -11.15
C SER A 353 3.11 -12.55 -9.77
N PRO A 354 3.64 -13.29 -8.78
CA PRO A 354 4.07 -12.69 -7.51
C PRO A 354 5.15 -11.64 -7.73
N VAL A 355 5.01 -10.47 -7.10
CA VAL A 355 6.10 -9.50 -7.03
C VAL A 355 7.15 -10.01 -6.04
N ARG A 356 8.41 -10.06 -6.48
CA ARG A 356 9.54 -10.40 -5.63
C ARG A 356 10.28 -9.11 -5.27
N ALA A 357 10.45 -8.89 -3.97
CA ALA A 357 11.37 -7.89 -3.48
C ALA A 357 12.80 -8.26 -3.96
N PRO A 358 13.59 -7.29 -4.47
CA PRO A 358 15.00 -7.53 -4.78
C PRO A 358 15.72 -8.09 -3.55
N GLY A 359 16.39 -9.24 -3.69
CA GLY A 359 17.09 -9.90 -2.58
C GLY A 359 16.20 -10.74 -1.64
N ALA A 360 14.87 -10.72 -1.81
CA ALA A 360 14.00 -11.59 -1.01
C ALA A 360 14.23 -13.07 -1.35
N PRO A 361 14.10 -13.97 -0.36
CA PRO A 361 14.18 -15.40 -0.61
C PRO A 361 13.16 -15.81 -1.69
N PRO A 362 13.47 -16.83 -2.51
CA PRO A 362 12.71 -17.15 -3.72
C PRO A 362 11.24 -17.52 -3.47
N ARG A 363 10.88 -17.88 -2.22
CA ARG A 363 9.49 -17.98 -1.75
C ARG A 363 9.40 -17.47 -0.32
N PRO A 364 8.44 -16.57 0.01
CA PRO A 364 8.08 -16.34 1.40
C PRO A 364 7.67 -17.69 2.00
N GLN A 365 8.15 -17.99 3.20
CA GLN A 365 7.70 -19.17 3.92
C GLN A 365 6.21 -18.98 4.16
N THR A 366 5.36 -19.80 3.57
CA THR A 366 3.93 -19.75 3.90
C THR A 366 3.76 -20.56 5.16
N PRO A 367 3.59 -19.94 6.35
CA PRO A 367 3.19 -20.67 7.53
C PRO A 367 1.93 -21.47 7.21
N ALA A 368 1.82 -22.65 7.81
CA ALA A 368 0.60 -23.43 7.80
C ALA A 368 0.20 -23.73 9.24
N ILE A 369 -1.03 -23.44 9.63
CA ILE A 369 -1.56 -23.68 10.97
C ILE A 369 -2.65 -24.73 10.89
N THR A 370 -2.67 -25.65 11.84
CA THR A 370 -3.66 -26.72 11.91
C THR A 370 -4.04 -27.02 13.36
N PRO A 371 -5.34 -27.11 13.71
CA PRO A 371 -6.47 -26.74 12.83
C PRO A 371 -6.48 -25.23 12.55
N ARG A 372 -7.28 -24.78 11.58
CA ARG A 372 -7.50 -23.33 11.37
C ARG A 372 -8.59 -22.76 12.29
N ILE A 373 -9.44 -23.63 12.82
CA ILE A 373 -10.53 -23.27 13.73
C ILE A 373 -10.41 -24.20 14.92
N GLY A 374 -10.39 -23.64 16.13
CA GLY A 374 -10.34 -24.36 17.38
C GLY A 374 -11.28 -23.75 18.42
N ASN A 375 -11.17 -24.23 19.64
CA ASN A 375 -11.79 -23.68 20.85
C ASN A 375 -10.69 -23.16 21.80
N PRO A 376 -11.01 -22.59 22.98
CA PRO A 376 -10.01 -21.99 23.85
C PRO A 376 -9.03 -22.99 24.45
N THR A 377 -9.22 -24.30 24.27
CA THR A 377 -8.29 -25.36 24.71
C THR A 377 -7.51 -25.99 23.55
N THR A 378 -7.75 -25.55 22.32
CA THR A 378 -7.10 -26.11 21.14
C THR A 378 -5.62 -25.74 21.09
N VAL A 379 -4.78 -26.75 20.85
CA VAL A 379 -3.37 -26.57 20.51
C VAL A 379 -3.25 -26.46 19.00
N PHE A 380 -2.79 -25.31 18.54
CA PHE A 380 -2.56 -25.03 17.14
C PHE A 380 -1.14 -25.45 16.77
N THR A 381 -1.00 -26.14 15.65
CA THR A 381 0.28 -26.58 15.10
C THR A 381 0.68 -25.69 13.95
N LEU A 382 1.73 -24.91 14.13
CA LEU A 382 2.34 -24.08 13.10
C LEU A 382 3.47 -24.85 12.41
N ARG A 383 3.44 -24.91 11.09
CA ARG A 383 4.47 -25.52 10.24
C ARG A 383 5.14 -24.44 9.40
N LEU A 384 6.46 -24.33 9.51
CA LEU A 384 7.27 -23.42 8.70
C LEU A 384 8.18 -24.26 7.82
N SER A 385 8.10 -24.07 6.51
CA SER A 385 8.94 -24.79 5.56
C SER A 385 10.04 -23.90 5.00
N ALA A 386 11.28 -24.37 5.09
CA ALA A 386 12.46 -23.69 4.56
C ALA A 386 13.23 -24.62 3.61
N ASP A 387 13.84 -24.05 2.58
CA ASP A 387 14.74 -24.79 1.71
C ASP A 387 16.04 -25.14 2.48
N ALA A 388 16.42 -26.42 2.44
CA ALA A 388 17.59 -26.99 3.11
C ALA A 388 18.89 -26.67 2.36
N ARG A 389 19.25 -25.39 2.22
CA ARG A 389 20.53 -25.04 1.60
C ARG A 389 21.68 -25.16 2.63
N GLY A 390 22.27 -26.35 2.70
CA GLY A 390 23.71 -26.52 2.96
C GLY A 390 24.22 -26.63 4.39
N GLN A 391 23.40 -26.52 5.44
CA GLN A 391 23.89 -26.73 6.83
C GLN A 391 22.88 -27.48 7.69
N SER A 392 23.41 -28.32 8.61
CA SER A 392 22.68 -28.87 9.75
C SER A 392 22.16 -27.69 10.59
N ARG A 393 20.87 -27.39 10.47
CA ARG A 393 20.27 -26.25 11.14
C ARG A 393 19.58 -26.73 12.40
N GLN A 394 20.02 -26.22 13.55
CA GLN A 394 19.12 -26.14 14.70
C GLN A 394 17.87 -25.35 14.26
N PRO A 395 16.65 -25.79 14.64
CA PRO A 395 15.45 -25.04 14.31
C PRO A 395 15.57 -23.60 14.84
N PRO A 396 15.18 -22.60 14.04
CA PRO A 396 15.33 -21.22 14.45
C PRO A 396 14.44 -20.95 15.67
N ARG A 397 15.00 -20.22 16.64
CA ARG A 397 14.20 -19.58 17.70
C ARG A 397 13.45 -18.42 17.06
N LEU A 398 12.13 -18.45 17.17
CA LEU A 398 11.24 -17.47 16.59
C LEU A 398 10.45 -16.78 17.70
N GLU A 399 9.90 -15.63 17.36
CA GLU A 399 8.92 -14.91 18.17
C GLU A 399 7.64 -14.79 17.36
N GLY A 400 6.50 -14.91 18.03
CA GLY A 400 5.18 -14.75 17.46
C GLY A 400 4.57 -13.46 17.98
N LEU A 401 4.13 -12.58 17.09
CA LEU A 401 3.27 -11.47 17.45
C LEU A 401 1.83 -11.91 17.21
N LEU A 402 1.02 -11.97 18.26
CA LEU A 402 -0.38 -12.34 18.14
C LEU A 402 -1.25 -11.09 18.21
N ILE A 403 -1.95 -10.79 17.12
CA ILE A 403 -2.89 -9.67 16.99
C ILE A 403 -4.25 -10.27 16.65
N GLY A 404 -5.35 -9.64 17.06
CA GLY A 404 -6.68 -10.12 16.69
C GLY A 404 -7.77 -9.22 17.23
N THR A 405 -9.00 -9.52 16.84
CA THR A 405 -10.21 -9.00 17.48
C THR A 405 -10.64 -10.02 18.52
N PRO A 406 -10.11 -9.95 19.76
CA PRO A 406 -10.63 -10.80 20.81
C PRO A 406 -12.12 -10.49 20.99
N GLY A 407 -12.92 -11.52 21.30
CA GLY A 407 -14.30 -11.32 21.69
C GLY A 407 -14.42 -10.34 22.87
N PRO A 408 -15.62 -9.77 23.10
CA PRO A 408 -15.85 -8.67 24.05
C PRO A 408 -15.45 -8.96 25.50
N GLN A 409 -15.13 -10.22 25.82
CA GLN A 409 -14.74 -10.69 27.15
C GLN A 409 -13.21 -10.71 27.37
N CYS A 410 -12.40 -10.35 26.37
CA CYS A 410 -10.95 -10.42 26.49
C CYS A 410 -10.33 -9.05 26.75
N PHE A 411 -9.37 -9.02 27.68
CA PHE A 411 -8.49 -7.87 27.85
C PHE A 411 -7.37 -7.96 26.82
N ALA A 412 -7.50 -7.20 25.72
CA ALA A 412 -6.33 -6.89 24.91
C ALA A 412 -5.38 -6.03 25.76
N THR A 413 -4.19 -6.54 26.07
CA THR A 413 -3.12 -5.67 26.54
C THR A 413 -2.84 -4.67 25.41
N SER A 414 -2.67 -3.40 25.75
CA SER A 414 -2.50 -2.30 24.77
C SER A 414 -1.31 -2.49 23.82
N ALA A 415 -0.37 -3.38 24.15
CA ALA A 415 0.66 -3.86 23.24
C ALA A 415 0.65 -5.39 23.19
N PRO A 416 0.67 -6.01 22.00
CA PRO A 416 0.89 -7.45 21.86
C PRO A 416 2.32 -7.79 22.32
N ALA A 417 2.43 -8.64 23.35
CA ALA A 417 3.72 -9.14 23.81
C ALA A 417 4.26 -10.21 22.85
N PRO A 418 5.56 -10.22 22.50
CA PRO A 418 6.16 -11.29 21.72
C PRO A 418 6.03 -12.64 22.43
N ILE A 419 5.54 -13.65 21.72
CA ILE A 419 5.39 -15.03 22.21
C ILE A 419 6.61 -15.83 21.75
N PRO A 420 7.42 -16.42 22.63
CA PRO A 420 8.52 -17.26 22.19
C PRO A 420 7.97 -18.52 21.49
N LEU A 421 8.39 -18.72 20.23
CA LEU A 421 8.05 -19.90 19.44
C LEU A 421 9.25 -20.85 19.44
N VAL A 422 9.09 -21.97 20.14
CA VAL A 422 10.10 -23.05 20.21
C VAL A 422 9.63 -24.21 19.32
N ALA A 423 10.49 -24.66 18.42
CA ALA A 423 10.19 -25.80 17.57
C ALA A 423 10.08 -27.07 18.44
N SER A 424 8.94 -27.73 18.34
CA SER A 424 8.67 -29.03 18.97
C SER A 424 9.20 -30.20 18.16
N ALA A 425 9.37 -30.02 16.85
CA ALA A 425 9.95 -31.01 15.94
C ALA A 425 10.48 -30.32 14.68
N SER A 426 11.45 -30.96 14.02
CA SER A 426 11.94 -30.58 12.69
C SER A 426 11.93 -31.81 11.81
N VAL A 427 11.18 -31.76 10.71
CA VAL A 427 11.07 -32.87 9.77
C VAL A 427 11.79 -32.49 8.48
N ARG A 428 12.77 -33.30 8.08
CA ARG A 428 13.43 -33.15 6.78
C ARG A 428 12.74 -34.04 5.74
N ARG A 429 12.32 -33.46 4.62
CA ARG A 429 11.84 -34.20 3.44
C ARG A 429 12.54 -33.66 2.20
N ALA A 430 13.37 -34.51 1.59
CA ALA A 430 14.24 -34.14 0.48
C ALA A 430 15.09 -32.88 0.79
N SER A 431 14.98 -31.85 -0.04
CA SER A 431 15.70 -30.58 0.10
C SER A 431 14.94 -29.53 0.94
N ARG A 432 13.97 -29.94 1.78
CA ARG A 432 13.21 -29.02 2.64
C ARG A 432 13.18 -29.48 4.08
N PHE A 433 13.31 -28.52 5.00
CA PHE A 433 12.99 -28.69 6.41
C PHE A 433 11.61 -28.11 6.69
N THR A 434 10.83 -28.80 7.50
CA THR A 434 9.58 -28.30 8.06
C THR A 434 9.69 -28.31 9.58
N ASP A 435 9.80 -27.13 10.16
CA ASP A 435 9.81 -26.93 11.60
C ASP A 435 8.37 -26.82 12.11
N VAL A 436 8.09 -27.48 13.23
CA VAL A 436 6.76 -27.61 13.83
C VAL A 436 6.75 -26.93 15.17
N TYR A 437 5.93 -25.90 15.32
CA TYR A 437 5.74 -25.13 16.54
C TYR A 437 4.34 -25.39 17.10
N ARG A 438 4.21 -25.45 18.43
CA ARG A 438 2.92 -25.61 19.10
C ARG A 438 2.53 -24.30 19.78
N LEU A 439 1.37 -23.78 19.40
CA LEU A 439 0.74 -22.61 19.99
C LEU A 439 -0.43 -23.09 20.84
N SER A 440 -0.34 -22.85 22.14
CA SER A 440 -1.36 -23.25 23.12
C SER A 440 -1.76 -22.05 24.00
N PRO A 441 -2.92 -22.13 24.68
CA PRO A 441 -3.33 -21.07 25.62
C PRO A 441 -2.29 -20.78 26.71
N ILE A 442 -1.52 -21.80 27.10
CA ILE A 442 -0.46 -21.69 28.10
C ILE A 442 0.71 -20.86 27.55
N SER A 443 1.11 -21.09 26.30
CA SER A 443 2.21 -20.35 25.67
C SER A 443 1.88 -18.89 25.38
N VAL A 444 0.60 -18.53 25.28
CA VAL A 444 0.16 -17.18 24.88
C VAL A 444 -0.22 -16.29 26.07
N HIS A 445 -0.16 -16.82 27.30
CA HIS A 445 -0.83 -16.31 28.50
C HIS A 445 -2.35 -16.35 28.38
N ARG A 446 -3.04 -16.92 29.37
CA ARG A 446 -4.49 -17.17 29.30
C ARG A 446 -5.35 -15.92 29.08
N ARG A 447 -4.86 -14.72 29.45
CA ARG A 447 -5.63 -13.47 29.37
C ARG A 447 -5.75 -12.91 27.95
N THR A 448 -4.90 -13.33 27.01
CA THR A 448 -4.91 -12.89 25.60
C THR A 448 -5.52 -13.95 24.68
N TRP A 449 -5.83 -15.14 25.20
CA TRP A 449 -6.36 -16.28 24.46
C TRP A 449 -7.85 -16.52 24.76
N CYS A 450 -8.72 -15.98 23.93
CA CYS A 450 -10.17 -16.01 24.05
C CYS A 450 -10.84 -16.41 22.72
N PRO A 451 -12.15 -16.64 22.69
CA PRO A 451 -12.88 -16.70 21.43
C PRO A 451 -12.65 -15.43 20.61
N GLY A 452 -12.28 -15.59 19.35
CA GLY A 452 -11.89 -14.50 18.47
C GLY A 452 -11.18 -15.03 17.22
N ARG A 453 -10.72 -14.10 16.41
CA ARG A 453 -9.93 -14.39 15.20
C ARG A 453 -8.57 -13.75 15.37
N TYR A 454 -7.54 -14.51 15.05
CA TYR A 454 -6.16 -14.15 15.35
C TYR A 454 -5.28 -14.18 14.10
N GLU A 455 -4.41 -13.19 14.02
CA GLU A 455 -3.22 -13.12 13.20
C GLU A 455 -2.00 -13.47 14.07
N LEU A 456 -1.25 -14.50 13.69
CA LEU A 456 0.07 -14.79 14.24
C LEU A 456 1.12 -14.39 13.20
N THR A 457 1.83 -13.31 13.46
CA THR A 457 3.01 -12.89 12.68
C THR A 457 4.25 -13.55 13.24
N VAL A 458 4.94 -14.34 12.42
CA VAL A 458 6.17 -15.03 12.84
C VAL A 458 7.39 -14.18 12.53
N LEU A 459 8.15 -13.85 13.55
CA LEU A 459 9.36 -13.04 13.50
C LEU A 459 10.58 -13.90 13.89
N PRO A 460 11.75 -13.71 13.25
CA PRO A 460 12.99 -14.25 13.77
C PRO A 460 13.28 -13.61 15.12
N LYS A 461 13.67 -14.42 16.11
CA LYS A 461 14.12 -13.88 17.39
C LYS A 461 15.32 -12.96 17.13
N SER A 462 15.15 -11.65 17.37
CA SER A 462 16.25 -10.71 17.22
C SER A 462 17.34 -11.09 18.22
N ALA A 463 18.44 -11.66 17.74
CA ALA A 463 19.51 -12.13 18.60
C ALA A 463 20.32 -10.93 19.08
N ASP A 464 19.93 -10.31 20.20
CA ASP A 464 20.68 -9.39 21.10
C ASP A 464 21.53 -8.25 20.48
N ARG A 465 21.47 -8.03 19.17
CA ARG A 465 22.11 -6.93 18.46
C ARG A 465 21.17 -6.56 17.32
N LEU A 466 20.71 -5.31 17.32
CA LEU A 466 20.06 -4.72 16.16
C LEU A 466 21.05 -4.79 14.98
N PRO A 467 20.78 -5.64 13.98
CA PRO A 467 20.44 -5.05 12.70
C PRO A 467 19.17 -5.67 12.12
N SER A 468 18.39 -4.79 11.48
CA SER A 468 17.22 -5.01 10.61
C SER A 468 16.66 -6.44 10.50
N PRO A 469 15.36 -6.65 10.79
CA PRO A 469 14.71 -7.92 10.45
C PRO A 469 14.89 -8.21 8.96
N SER A 470 15.57 -9.32 8.66
CA SER A 470 15.74 -9.85 7.29
C SER A 470 14.35 -10.24 6.73
N PRO A 471 14.09 -10.12 5.41
CA PRO A 471 12.75 -10.10 4.81
C PRO A 471 12.11 -11.49 4.65
N GLY A 472 12.52 -12.44 5.48
CA GLY A 472 11.76 -13.65 5.81
C GLY A 472 11.01 -13.53 7.14
N ALA A 473 11.19 -12.43 7.86
CA ALA A 473 10.45 -12.03 9.04
C ALA A 473 9.08 -11.48 8.64
N GLY A 474 8.01 -11.92 9.30
CA GLY A 474 6.68 -11.35 9.13
C GLY A 474 5.74 -12.18 8.26
N SER A 475 5.91 -13.50 8.20
CA SER A 475 4.87 -14.32 7.59
C SER A 475 3.74 -14.47 8.60
N SER A 476 2.60 -13.86 8.28
CA SER A 476 1.39 -13.94 9.11
C SER A 476 0.56 -15.18 8.79
N ILE A 477 -0.14 -15.70 9.80
CA ILE A 477 -1.10 -16.78 9.65
C ILE A 477 -2.37 -16.57 10.48
N TYR A 478 -3.47 -17.12 9.98
CA TYR A 478 -4.82 -16.96 10.52
C TYR A 478 -5.33 -18.21 11.16
N PHE A 479 -5.95 -18.02 12.32
CA PHE A 479 -6.79 -19.03 12.94
C PHE A 479 -7.92 -18.39 13.73
N GLU A 480 -8.98 -19.17 13.95
CA GLU A 480 -10.15 -18.78 14.73
C GLU A 480 -10.20 -19.62 16.00
N VAL A 481 -10.47 -18.97 17.12
CA VAL A 481 -10.83 -19.62 18.38
C VAL A 481 -12.32 -19.35 18.58
N ARG A 482 -13.16 -20.39 18.58
CA ARG A 482 -14.58 -20.27 18.85
C ARG A 482 -14.87 -20.48 20.32
N PRO A 483 -16.02 -19.98 20.84
CA PRO A 483 -16.48 -20.41 22.16
C PRO A 483 -16.55 -21.94 22.21
N GLY A 484 -16.11 -22.54 23.32
CA GLY A 484 -16.37 -23.96 23.54
C GLY A 484 -17.87 -24.18 23.53
N ALA A 485 -18.35 -25.26 22.91
CA ALA A 485 -19.71 -25.72 23.16
C ALA A 485 -19.82 -25.96 24.67
N GLY A 486 -20.58 -25.11 25.37
CA GLY A 486 -20.86 -25.31 26.79
C GLY A 486 -21.36 -26.75 26.96
N ARG A 487 -20.70 -27.51 27.83
CA ARG A 487 -21.17 -28.84 28.19
C ARG A 487 -22.40 -28.73 29.06
#